data_AF-A0A6S7KFV9-F1
#
_entry.id   AF-A0A6S7KFV9-F1
#
_cell.length_a   1.000
_cell.length_b   1.000
_cell.length_c   1.000
_cell.angle_alpha   90.00
_cell.angle_beta   90.00
_cell.angle_gamma   90.00
#
_symmetry.space_group_name_H-M   'P 1'
#
loop_
_entity.id
_entity.type
_entity.pdbx_description
1 polymer ?
#
loop_
_entity_poly.entity_id
_entity_poly.type
_entity_poly.pdbx_seq_one_letter_code
_entity_poly.pdbx_strand_id
1 'polypeptide(L)'
;MKCLHGEPAAHSTTQNGSFWFCGQNPTCNFFCAEDEDYLYEKAITALRATNQPHPRCDEHHKLAKMCVVKDLMKVNYGRPFFVCGEKTKPCSFWMWGDVQP
;
A
#
# COMPACT_ATOMS: atom_id res chain seq x y z
N MET A 1 -11.40 -7.67 -2.74
CA MET A 1 -10.02 -7.14 -2.69
C MET A 1 -8.95 -8.14 -3.10
N LYS A 2 -7.94 -7.68 -3.85
CA LYS A 2 -6.69 -8.41 -4.16
C LYS A 2 -5.48 -7.62 -3.62
N CYS A 3 -4.51 -8.30 -3.02
CA CYS A 3 -3.30 -7.70 -2.44
C CYS A 3 -2.26 -7.26 -3.49
N LEU A 4 -1.15 -6.63 -3.12
CA LEU A 4 -0.25 -6.00 -4.10
C LEU A 4 0.25 -6.93 -5.22
N HIS A 5 0.46 -8.23 -4.95
CA HIS A 5 0.90 -9.21 -5.95
C HIS A 5 -0.22 -9.98 -6.67
N GLY A 6 -1.48 -9.52 -6.58
CA GLY A 6 -2.57 -10.05 -7.41
C GLY A 6 -3.42 -11.15 -6.78
N GLU A 7 -2.97 -11.74 -5.67
CA GLU A 7 -3.71 -12.79 -4.96
C GLU A 7 -4.84 -12.22 -4.08
N PRO A 8 -5.88 -13.02 -3.77
CA PRO A 8 -6.92 -12.62 -2.84
C PRO A 8 -6.34 -12.17 -1.50
N ALA A 9 -6.78 -11.01 -1.02
CA ALA A 9 -6.43 -10.57 0.33
C ALA A 9 -7.29 -11.32 1.36
N ALA A 10 -6.72 -11.62 2.53
CA ALA A 10 -7.46 -12.11 3.67
C ALA A 10 -8.24 -10.95 4.30
N HIS A 11 -9.40 -11.26 4.87
CA HIS A 11 -10.25 -10.32 5.60
C HIS A 11 -10.24 -10.64 7.09
N SER A 12 -10.21 -9.62 7.94
CA SER A 12 -10.35 -9.79 9.39
C SER A 12 -11.14 -8.64 9.97
N THR A 13 -11.94 -8.95 10.99
CA THR A 13 -12.73 -7.98 11.75
C THR A 13 -12.31 -8.03 13.20
N THR A 14 -12.09 -6.85 13.78
CA THR A 14 -11.73 -6.65 15.18
C THR A 14 -12.70 -5.66 15.83
N GLN A 15 -12.53 -5.40 17.12
CA GLN A 15 -13.29 -4.34 17.81
C GLN A 15 -13.04 -2.94 17.23
N ASN A 16 -11.91 -2.75 16.54
CA ASN A 16 -11.51 -1.47 15.94
C ASN A 16 -11.89 -1.36 14.46
N GLY A 17 -12.68 -2.31 13.93
CA GLY A 17 -13.12 -2.34 12.55
C GLY A 17 -12.57 -3.52 11.74
N SER A 18 -12.92 -3.51 10.47
CA SER A 18 -12.61 -4.53 9.46
C SER A 18 -11.49 -4.07 8.54
N PHE A 19 -10.66 -5.01 8.08
CA PHE A 19 -9.56 -4.73 7.17
C PHE A 19 -9.19 -5.94 6.32
N TRP A 20 -8.56 -5.62 5.18
CA TRP A 20 -7.95 -6.55 4.26
C TRP A 20 -6.43 -6.55 4.44
N PHE A 21 -5.80 -7.72 4.37
CA PHE A 21 -4.35 -7.85 4.46
C PHE A 21 -3.83 -9.01 3.60
N CYS A 22 -2.55 -9.00 3.25
CA CYS A 22 -1.94 -10.18 2.63
C CYS A 22 -1.53 -11.19 3.70
N GLY A 23 -2.16 -12.36 3.70
CA GLY A 23 -1.79 -13.48 4.58
C GLY A 23 -0.82 -14.48 3.95
N GLN A 24 -0.46 -14.32 2.68
CA GLN A 24 0.28 -15.33 1.91
C GLN A 24 1.77 -14.99 1.74
N ASN A 25 2.10 -13.69 1.62
CA ASN A 25 3.46 -13.24 1.35
C ASN A 25 3.86 -12.09 2.29
N PRO A 26 4.80 -12.31 3.22
CA PRO A 26 5.27 -11.27 4.12
C PRO A 26 5.97 -10.11 3.40
N THR A 27 6.43 -10.31 2.16
CA THR A 27 7.01 -9.23 1.34
C THR A 27 5.99 -8.36 0.63
N CYS A 28 4.72 -8.76 0.62
CA CYS A 28 3.61 -7.96 0.07
C CYS A 28 3.28 -6.78 0.99
N ASN A 29 3.27 -7.02 2.31
CA ASN A 29 2.94 -6.03 3.32
C ASN A 29 1.63 -5.25 3.04
N PHE A 30 0.70 -5.85 2.30
CA PHE A 30 -0.58 -5.24 1.96
C PHE A 30 -1.46 -5.12 3.21
N PHE A 31 -2.01 -3.93 3.42
CA PHE A 31 -3.01 -3.65 4.43
C PHE A 31 -3.93 -2.54 3.92
N CYS A 32 -5.24 -2.73 4.05
CA CYS A 32 -6.27 -1.78 3.65
C CYS A 32 -7.43 -1.87 4.62
N ALA A 33 -7.84 -0.77 5.23
CA ALA A 33 -9.09 -0.75 6.00
C ALA A 33 -10.28 -1.00 5.05
N GLU A 34 -11.33 -1.67 5.53
CA GLU A 34 -12.47 -2.05 4.68
C GLU A 34 -13.20 -0.81 4.12
N ASP A 35 -13.31 0.27 4.89
CA ASP A 35 -13.91 1.54 4.49
C ASP A 35 -13.08 2.33 3.45
N GLU A 36 -11.89 1.84 3.11
CA GLU A 36 -10.98 2.41 2.11
C GLU A 36 -10.81 1.53 0.87
N ASP A 37 -11.51 0.40 0.79
CA ASP A 37 -11.31 -0.61 -0.25
C ASP A 37 -11.42 -0.05 -1.68
N TYR A 38 -12.42 0.79 -1.94
CA TYR A 38 -12.68 1.41 -3.23
C TYR A 38 -11.51 2.27 -3.73
N LEU A 39 -10.77 2.92 -2.82
CA LEU A 39 -9.58 3.69 -3.16
C LEU A 39 -8.41 2.78 -3.52
N TYR A 40 -8.23 1.72 -2.74
CA TYR A 40 -7.13 0.79 -2.90
C TYR A 40 -7.29 -0.07 -4.15
N GLU A 41 -8.50 -0.47 -4.57
CA GLU A 41 -8.68 -1.27 -5.79
C GLU A 41 -8.08 -0.60 -7.03
N LYS A 42 -8.38 0.70 -7.22
CA LYS A 42 -7.83 1.48 -8.33
C LYS A 42 -6.31 1.66 -8.19
N ALA A 43 -5.85 2.02 -6.99
CA ALA A 43 -4.44 2.29 -6.72
C ALA A 43 -3.55 1.05 -6.91
N ILE A 44 -4.01 -0.11 -6.45
CA ILE A 44 -3.30 -1.39 -6.60
C ILE A 44 -3.25 -1.81 -8.07
N THR A 45 -4.31 -1.57 -8.84
CA THR A 45 -4.32 -1.87 -10.27
C THR A 45 -3.25 -1.06 -11.01
N ALA A 46 -3.17 0.25 -10.73
CA ALA A 46 -2.13 1.12 -11.29
C ALA A 46 -0.73 0.67 -10.87
N LEU A 47 -0.54 0.34 -9.59
CA LEU A 47 0.72 -0.15 -9.07
C LEU A 47 1.19 -1.43 -9.78
N ARG A 48 0.32 -2.42 -9.93
CA ARG A 48 0.68 -3.68 -10.62
C ARG A 48 1.06 -3.46 -12.07
N ALA A 49 0.44 -2.49 -12.75
CA ALA A 49 0.75 -2.17 -14.14
C ALA A 49 2.21 -1.71 -14.32
N THR A 50 2.84 -1.16 -13.28
CA THR A 50 4.26 -0.77 -13.33
C THR A 50 5.23 -1.96 -13.32
N ASN A 51 4.79 -3.14 -12.85
CA ASN A 51 5.61 -4.32 -12.59
C ASN A 51 6.86 -4.04 -11.73
N GLN A 52 6.79 -3.01 -10.88
CA GLN A 52 7.87 -2.65 -9.96
C GLN A 52 7.92 -3.63 -8.77
N PRO A 53 9.12 -4.00 -8.29
CA PRO A 53 9.24 -4.74 -7.04
C PRO A 53 8.79 -3.88 -5.84
N HIS A 54 8.34 -4.53 -4.77
CA HIS A 54 7.94 -3.82 -3.56
C HIS A 54 9.15 -3.09 -2.95
N PRO A 55 9.10 -1.75 -2.83
CA PRO A 55 10.29 -0.99 -2.47
C PRO A 55 10.65 -1.12 -0.99
N ARG A 56 11.94 -0.94 -0.71
CA ARG A 56 12.47 -0.84 0.65
C ARG A 56 12.97 0.58 0.85
N CYS A 57 12.82 1.10 2.06
CA CYS A 57 13.42 2.39 2.38
C CYS A 57 14.96 2.29 2.47
N ASP A 58 15.65 3.36 2.13
CA ASP A 58 17.11 3.38 2.04
C ASP A 58 17.78 3.26 3.41
N GLU A 59 17.25 3.93 4.43
CA GLU A 59 17.88 3.97 5.75
C GLU A 59 17.70 2.69 6.57
N HIS A 60 16.52 2.05 6.50
CA HIS A 60 16.22 0.89 7.34
C HIS A 60 16.20 -0.43 6.57
N HIS A 61 16.23 -0.38 5.23
CA HIS A 61 16.08 -1.54 4.33
C HIS A 61 14.83 -2.41 4.60
N LYS A 62 13.84 -1.84 5.29
CA LYS A 62 12.53 -2.46 5.56
C LYS A 62 11.57 -2.17 4.42
N LEU A 63 10.64 -3.10 4.20
CA LEU A 63 9.57 -2.94 3.22
C LEU A 63 8.79 -1.67 3.51
N ALA A 64 8.61 -0.87 2.46
CA ALA A 64 7.80 0.33 2.55
C ALA A 64 6.33 -0.03 2.79
N LYS A 65 5.59 0.88 3.40
CA LYS A 65 4.13 0.79 3.50
C LYS A 65 3.53 1.45 2.27
N MET A 66 2.62 0.75 1.59
CA MET A 66 1.81 1.34 0.53
C MET A 66 0.65 2.14 1.14
N CYS A 67 0.42 3.32 0.60
CA CYS A 67 -0.64 4.26 0.97
C CYS A 67 -1.30 4.80 -0.30
N VAL A 68 -2.47 5.41 -0.13
CA VAL A 68 -3.22 6.07 -1.22
C VAL A 68 -3.51 7.51 -0.83
N VAL A 69 -3.39 8.44 -1.78
CA VAL A 69 -3.73 9.85 -1.53
C VAL A 69 -5.24 9.99 -1.34
N LYS A 70 -5.67 10.41 -0.15
CA LYS A 70 -7.09 10.55 0.23
C LYS A 70 -7.66 11.96 0.08
N ASP A 71 -6.81 12.92 -0.26
CA ASP A 71 -7.19 14.32 -0.39
C ASP A 71 -7.92 14.56 -1.72
N LEU A 72 -9.25 14.60 -1.66
CA LEU A 72 -10.17 14.75 -2.80
C LEU A 72 -9.95 16.03 -3.61
N MET A 73 -9.38 17.08 -2.99
CA MET A 73 -9.19 18.39 -3.63
C MET A 73 -7.90 18.45 -4.46
N LYS A 74 -7.09 17.39 -4.47
CA LYS A 74 -5.81 17.33 -5.18
C LYS A 74 -5.90 16.51 -6.46
N VAL A 75 -5.14 16.94 -7.48
CA VAL A 75 -4.94 16.22 -8.74
C VAL A 75 -4.42 14.79 -8.56
N ASN A 76 -3.78 14.49 -7.42
CA ASN A 76 -3.21 13.19 -7.10
C ASN A 76 -4.16 12.26 -6.32
N TYR A 77 -5.43 12.62 -6.11
CA TYR A 77 -6.39 11.78 -5.39
C TYR A 77 -6.46 10.36 -5.95
N GLY A 78 -6.40 9.37 -5.06
CA GLY A 78 -6.42 7.95 -5.42
C GLY A 78 -5.11 7.39 -5.95
N ARG A 79 -4.03 8.18 -6.05
CA ARG A 79 -2.72 7.67 -6.50
C ARG A 79 -2.01 6.88 -5.39
N PRO A 80 -1.39 5.73 -5.71
CA PRO A 80 -0.59 4.96 -4.75
C PRO A 80 0.77 5.63 -4.51
N PHE A 81 1.22 5.62 -3.27
CA PHE A 81 2.57 6.02 -2.90
C PHE A 81 3.11 5.12 -1.79
N PHE A 82 4.43 5.11 -1.63
CA PHE A 82 5.13 4.35 -0.59
C PHE A 82 5.81 5.29 0.39
N VAL A 83 5.79 4.90 1.67
CA VAL A 83 6.51 5.56 2.76
C VAL A 83 7.25 4.54 3.61
N CYS A 84 8.19 4.98 4.44
CA CYS A 84 8.87 4.11 5.39
C CYS A 84 7.86 3.32 6.25
N GLY A 85 8.06 2.00 6.37
CA GLY A 85 7.24 1.13 7.21
C GLY A 85 7.66 1.10 8.69
N GLU A 86 8.78 1.73 9.06
CA GLU A 86 9.23 1.84 10.45
C GLU A 86 8.29 2.75 11.24
N LYS A 87 7.78 2.27 12.38
CA LYS A 87 6.78 2.99 13.20
C LYS A 87 7.42 3.91 14.22
N THR A 88 8.57 3.53 14.77
CA THR A 88 9.18 4.22 15.92
C THR A 88 9.96 5.45 15.50
N LYS A 89 10.73 5.35 14.42
CA LYS A 89 11.53 6.43 13.85
C LYS A 89 11.52 6.33 12.32
N PRO A 90 10.42 6.68 11.65
CA PRO A 90 10.35 6.62 10.20
C PRO A 90 11.39 7.54 9.57
N CYS A 91 12.09 7.05 8.55
CA CYS A 91 12.93 7.90 7.69
C CYS A 91 12.08 8.69 6.69
N SER A 92 12.73 9.61 5.97
CA SER A 92 12.09 10.46 4.96
C SER A 92 11.83 9.77 3.61
N PHE A 93 11.97 8.45 3.54
CA PHE A 93 11.70 7.68 2.32
C PHE A 93 10.26 7.91 1.81
N TRP A 94 10.15 8.28 0.54
CA TRP A 94 8.88 8.45 -0.16
C TRP A 94 9.06 8.19 -1.65
N MET A 95 8.10 7.52 -2.28
CA MET A 95 8.06 7.37 -3.74
C MET A 95 6.64 7.15 -4.26
N TRP A 96 6.38 7.54 -5.51
CA TRP A 96 5.15 7.14 -6.20
C TRP A 96 5.15 5.63 -6.50
N GLY A 97 3.99 4.99 -6.36
CA GLY A 97 3.82 3.57 -6.66
C GLY A 97 3.34 3.29 -8.07
N ASP A 98 2.91 4.32 -8.81
CA ASP A 98 2.35 4.26 -10.16
C ASP A 98 3.27 4.87 -11.23
N VAL A 99 4.51 5.21 -10.88
CA VAL A 99 5.50 5.76 -11.81
C VAL A 99 6.61 4.73 -11.99
N GLN A 100 6.90 4.35 -13.23
CA GLN A 100 8.12 3.61 -13.56
C GLN A 100 9.32 4.58 -13.50
N PRO A 101 10.46 4.17 -12.92
CA PRO A 101 11.70 4.95 -12.94
C PRO A 101 12.24 5.12 -14.37
#